data_AF-A0A5E4PLA2-F1
#
_entry.id   AF-A0A5E4PLA2-F1
#
_cell.length_a   1.000
_cell.length_b   1.000
_cell.length_c   1.000
_cell.angle_alpha   90.00
_cell.angle_beta   90.00
_cell.angle_gamma   90.00
#
_symmetry.space_group_name_H-M   'P 1'
#
loop_
_entity.id
_entity.type
_entity.pdbx_description
1 polymer ?
#
loop_
_entity_poly.entity_id
_entity_poly.type
_entity_poly.pdbx_seq_one_letter_code
_entity_poly.pdbx_strand_id
1 'polypeptide(L)'
;MMEPCSRIISKLKVIDGLAHDLLTAISDRNLDHLEAMMTRRQEKIIELVAELASDLNNAMNHYQYLDQIRKQDAEIMHALKSENEKVKNALSQFHKVRKYSLS
;
A
#
# COMPACT_ATOMS: atom_id res chain seq x y z
N MET A 1 32.49 -2.52 4.30
CA MET A 1 31.48 -3.40 3.68
C MET A 1 30.27 -3.40 4.61
N MET A 2 29.07 -3.04 4.15
CA MET A 2 27.84 -3.16 4.96
C MET A 2 27.43 -4.64 5.00
N GLU A 3 27.06 -5.15 6.18
CA GLU A 3 26.57 -6.52 6.30
C GLU A 3 25.24 -6.70 5.55
N PRO A 4 25.00 -7.85 4.87
CA PRO A 4 23.80 -8.13 4.08
C PRO A 4 22.49 -7.86 4.84
N CYS A 5 22.45 -8.20 6.13
CA CYS A 5 21.30 -7.94 7.00
C CYS A 5 20.97 -6.45 7.15
N SER A 6 21.98 -5.57 7.22
CA SER A 6 21.76 -4.11 7.37
C SER A 6 21.15 -3.48 6.12
N ARG A 7 21.49 -4.00 4.92
CA ARG A 7 20.96 -3.52 3.64
C ARG A 7 19.48 -3.88 3.48
N ILE A 8 19.12 -5.12 3.81
CA ILE A 8 17.75 -5.64 3.74
C ILE A 8 16.83 -4.90 4.72
N ILE A 9 17.27 -4.72 5.97
CA ILE A 9 16.54 -3.95 6.98
C ILE A 9 16.28 -2.51 6.52
N SER A 10 17.26 -1.88 5.88
CA SER A 10 17.11 -0.51 5.38
C SER A 10 16.05 -0.41 4.28
N LYS A 11 16.00 -1.37 3.36
CA LYS A 11 14.96 -1.43 2.32
C LYS A 11 13.57 -1.66 2.90
N LEU A 12 13.46 -2.48 3.94
CA LEU A 12 12.20 -2.73 4.63
C LEU A 12 11.65 -1.48 5.29
N LYS A 13 12.49 -0.69 5.96
CA LYS A 13 12.09 0.61 6.51
C LYS A 13 11.54 1.57 5.45
N VAL A 14 12.09 1.52 4.23
CA VAL A 14 11.57 2.33 3.11
C VAL A 14 10.18 1.84 2.68
N ILE A 15 9.97 0.52 2.56
CA ILE A 15 8.66 -0.05 2.19
C ILE A 15 7.60 0.24 3.27
N ASP A 16 7.99 0.19 4.54
CA ASP A 16 7.15 0.51 5.69
C ASP A 16 6.74 1.99 5.70
N GLY A 17 7.70 2.90 5.48
CA GLY A 17 7.42 4.33 5.35
C GLY A 17 6.42 4.62 4.21
N LEU A 18 6.61 3.98 3.05
CA LEU A 18 5.68 4.12 1.93
C LEU A 18 4.27 3.60 2.24
N ALA A 19 4.13 2.58 3.10
CA ALA A 19 2.82 2.10 3.51
C ALA A 19 2.06 3.13 4.36
N HIS A 20 2.77 3.83 5.26
CA HIS A 20 2.19 4.91 6.05
C HIS A 20 1.75 6.08 5.15
N ASP A 21 2.62 6.50 4.23
CA ASP A 21 2.31 7.57 3.29
C ASP A 21 1.08 7.23 2.44
N LEU A 22 0.95 5.98 1.98
CA LEU A 22 -0.20 5.49 1.22
C LEU A 22 -1.52 5.63 1.99
N LEU A 23 -1.54 5.29 3.28
CA LEU A 23 -2.74 5.45 4.11
C LEU A 23 -3.14 6.93 4.28
N THR A 24 -2.15 7.82 4.37
CA THR A 24 -2.37 9.27 4.37
C THR A 24 -2.95 9.75 3.03
N ALA A 25 -2.36 9.36 1.91
CA ALA A 25 -2.83 9.73 0.58
C ALA A 25 -4.26 9.24 0.28
N ILE A 26 -4.64 8.05 0.78
CA ILE A 26 -6.01 7.54 0.72
C ILE A 26 -6.96 8.46 1.50
N SER A 27 -6.56 8.85 2.71
CA SER A 27 -7.34 9.74 3.57
C SER A 27 -7.55 11.11 2.94
N ASP A 28 -6.52 11.62 2.26
CA ASP A 28 -6.53 12.91 1.56
C ASP A 28 -7.17 12.84 0.17
N ARG A 29 -7.58 11.65 -0.29
CA ARG A 29 -8.20 11.39 -1.60
C ARG A 29 -7.37 11.88 -2.79
N ASN A 30 -6.05 11.93 -2.64
CA ASN A 30 -5.14 12.33 -3.69
C ASN A 30 -4.76 11.11 -4.56
N LEU A 31 -5.54 10.86 -5.60
CA LEU A 31 -5.43 9.65 -6.44
C LEU A 31 -4.13 9.60 -7.25
N ASP A 32 -3.67 10.73 -7.79
CA ASP A 32 -2.42 10.79 -8.57
C ASP A 32 -1.21 10.50 -7.69
N HIS A 33 -1.22 11.03 -6.46
CA HIS A 33 -0.17 10.76 -5.48
C HIS A 33 -0.21 9.31 -4.99
N LEU A 34 -1.41 8.76 -4.77
CA LEU A 34 -1.62 7.37 -4.39
C LEU A 34 -1.04 6.41 -5.43
N GLU A 35 -1.33 6.62 -6.71
CA GLU A 35 -0.84 5.78 -7.80
C GLU A 35 0.69 5.79 -7.85
N ALA A 36 1.31 6.98 -7.84
CA ALA A 36 2.76 7.12 -7.85
C ALA A 36 3.44 6.40 -6.68
N MET A 37 2.85 6.46 -5.48
CA MET A 37 3.40 5.77 -4.30
C MET A 37 3.18 4.26 -4.33
N MET A 38 2.06 3.77 -4.86
CA MET A 38 1.83 2.34 -5.03
C MET A 38 2.86 1.74 -5.99
N THR A 39 3.09 2.40 -7.13
CA THR A 39 4.12 1.99 -8.11
C THR A 39 5.51 1.96 -7.47
N ARG A 40 5.91 3.03 -6.79
CA ARG A 40 7.21 3.11 -6.10
C ARG A 40 7.37 2.03 -5.04
N ARG A 41 6.31 1.72 -4.30
CA ARG A 41 6.34 0.65 -3.27
C ARG A 41 6.46 -0.73 -3.91
N GLN A 42 5.77 -0.98 -5.02
CA GLN A 42 5.89 -2.23 -5.79
C GLN A 42 7.32 -2.45 -6.32
N GLU A 43 7.94 -1.41 -6.89
CA GLU A 43 9.34 -1.49 -7.35
C GLU A 43 10.28 -1.90 -6.20
N LYS A 44 10.09 -1.32 -5.01
CA LYS A 44 10.91 -1.66 -3.83
C LYS A 44 10.68 -3.07 -3.30
N ILE A 45 9.44 -3.57 -3.36
CA ILE A 45 9.14 -4.96 -3.01
C ILE A 45 9.80 -5.92 -4.00
N ILE A 46 9.75 -5.62 -5.31
CA ILE A 46 10.40 -6.44 -6.34
C ILE A 46 11.93 -6.47 -6.13
N GLU A 47 12.56 -5.31 -5.90
CA GLU A 47 13.98 -5.22 -5.57
C GLU A 47 14.34 -6.03 -4.32
N LEU A 48 13.48 -6.00 -3.30
CA LEU A 48 13.67 -6.75 -2.08
C LEU A 48 13.57 -8.26 -2.37
N VAL A 49 12.49 -8.73 -2.98
CA VAL A 49 12.29 -10.15 -3.29
C VAL A 49 13.44 -10.73 -4.12
N ALA A 50 13.93 -9.97 -5.12
CA ALA A 50 15.08 -10.38 -5.93
C ALA A 50 16.36 -10.55 -5.09
N GLU A 51 16.61 -9.67 -4.12
CA GLU A 51 17.74 -9.80 -3.20
C GLU A 51 17.55 -10.95 -2.20
N LEU A 52 16.36 -11.13 -1.63
CA LEU A 52 16.07 -12.20 -0.69
C LEU A 52 16.19 -13.59 -1.34
N ALA A 53 15.81 -13.72 -2.61
CA ALA A 53 15.94 -14.95 -3.39
C ALA A 53 17.41 -15.33 -3.66
N SER A 54 18.32 -14.35 -3.66
CA SER A 54 19.76 -14.58 -3.84
C SER A 54 20.48 -14.99 -2.55
N ASP A 55 19.84 -14.82 -1.38
CA ASP A 55 20.44 -15.08 -0.06
C ASP A 55 19.60 -16.09 0.75
N LEU A 56 19.70 -17.36 0.34
CA LEU A 56 18.93 -18.49 0.89
C LEU A 56 19.20 -18.75 2.39
N ASN A 57 20.38 -18.35 2.89
CA ASN A 57 20.81 -18.59 4.28
C ASN A 57 20.03 -17.77 5.31
N ASN A 58 19.35 -16.69 4.90
CA ASN A 58 18.55 -15.82 5.76
C ASN A 58 17.03 -15.96 5.55
N ALA A 59 16.60 -17.00 4.84
CA ALA A 59 15.21 -17.21 4.42
C ALA A 59 14.18 -17.05 5.55
N MET A 60 14.45 -17.54 6.76
CA MET A 60 13.50 -17.46 7.88
C MET A 60 13.22 -16.02 8.35
N ASN A 61 14.25 -15.16 8.35
CA ASN A 61 14.08 -13.73 8.66
C ASN A 61 13.35 -13.02 7.52
N HIS A 62 13.66 -13.37 6.28
CA HIS A 62 13.03 -12.80 5.08
C HIS A 62 11.52 -13.09 5.02
N TYR A 63 11.08 -14.26 5.45
CA TYR A 63 9.66 -14.63 5.51
C TYR A 63 8.85 -13.75 6.46
N GLN A 64 9.38 -13.43 7.64
CA GLN A 64 8.67 -12.59 8.63
C GLN A 64 8.42 -11.19 8.06
N TYR A 65 9.37 -10.66 7.32
CA TYR A 65 9.25 -9.34 6.68
C TYR A 65 8.26 -9.34 5.51
N LEU A 66 8.26 -10.38 4.69
CA LEU A 66 7.26 -10.53 3.62
C LEU A 66 5.83 -10.66 4.19
N ASP A 67 5.67 -11.34 5.33
CA ASP A 67 4.37 -11.42 6.00
C ASP A 67 3.88 -10.06 6.54
N GLN A 68 4.79 -9.21 7.04
CA GLN A 68 4.46 -7.83 7.44
C GLN A 68 4.01 -6.99 6.25
N ILE A 69 4.75 -7.03 5.13
CA ILE A 69 4.37 -6.33 3.89
C ILE A 69 2.99 -6.79 3.43
N ARG A 70 2.72 -8.10 3.45
CA ARG A 70 1.41 -8.68 3.08
C ARG A 70 0.28 -8.17 3.97
N LYS A 71 0.50 -8.02 5.28
CA LYS A 71 -0.49 -7.47 6.21
C LYS A 71 -0.79 -6.00 5.89
N GLN A 72 0.24 -5.20 5.63
CA GLN A 72 0.07 -3.80 5.23
C GLN A 72 -0.73 -3.66 3.93
N ASP A 73 -0.47 -4.54 2.94
CA ASP A 73 -1.22 -4.54 1.68
C ASP A 73 -2.71 -4.83 1.91
N ALA A 74 -3.03 -5.72 2.86
CA ALA A 74 -4.40 -6.02 3.22
C ALA A 74 -5.11 -4.80 3.86
N GLU A 75 -4.40 -4.05 4.72
CA GLU A 75 -4.91 -2.82 5.33
C GLU A 75 -5.15 -1.72 4.29
N ILE A 76 -4.20 -1.51 3.37
CA ILE A 76 -4.32 -0.57 2.25
C ILE A 76 -5.53 -0.93 1.37
N MET A 77 -5.68 -2.21 1.00
CA MET A 77 -6.84 -2.65 0.23
C MET A 77 -8.17 -2.44 0.96
N HIS A 78 -8.20 -2.66 2.27
CA HIS A 78 -9.38 -2.42 3.07
C HIS A 78 -9.74 -0.92 3.11
N ALA A 79 -8.75 -0.04 3.29
CA ALA A 79 -8.94 1.40 3.26
C ALA A 79 -9.49 1.88 1.90
N LEU A 80 -8.92 1.41 0.80
CA LEU A 80 -9.39 1.71 -0.56
C LEU A 80 -10.83 1.26 -0.79
N LYS A 81 -11.20 0.05 -0.34
CA LYS A 81 -12.58 -0.44 -0.41
C LYS A 81 -13.54 0.45 0.38
N SER A 82 -13.14 0.87 1.58
CA SER A 82 -13.95 1.74 2.42
C SER A 82 -14.24 3.10 1.77
N GLU A 83 -13.22 3.76 1.21
CA GLU A 83 -13.43 5.03 0.50
C GLU A 83 -14.30 4.85 -0.76
N ASN A 84 -14.14 3.75 -1.50
CA ASN A 84 -14.98 3.46 -2.66
C ASN A 84 -16.46 3.32 -2.28
N GLU A 85 -16.78 2.65 -1.17
CA GLU A 85 -18.16 2.55 -0.68
C GLU A 85 -18.74 3.91 -0.24
N LYS A 86 -17.91 4.79 0.34
CA LYS A 86 -18.34 6.17 0.65
C LYS A 86 -18.70 6.94 -0.62
N VAL A 87 -17.88 6.82 -1.67
CA VAL A 87 -18.16 7.45 -2.97
C VAL A 87 -19.46 6.92 -3.59
N LYS A 88 -19.66 5.59 -3.60
CA LYS A 88 -20.92 4.99 -4.09
C LYS A 88 -22.14 5.51 -3.33
N ASN A 89 -22.05 5.60 -2.01
CA ASN A 89 -23.13 6.12 -1.17
C ASN A 89 -23.44 7.59 -1.48
N ALA A 90 -22.41 8.44 -1.62
CA ALA A 90 -22.58 9.84 -2.00
C ALA A 90 -23.23 9.99 -3.39
N LEU A 91 -22.81 9.20 -4.38
CA LEU A 91 -23.40 9.17 -5.71
C LEU A 91 -24.87 8.72 -5.68
N SER A 92 -25.21 7.71 -4.88
CA SER A 92 -26.58 7.25 -4.70
C SER A 92 -27.47 8.34 -4.10
N GLN A 93 -26.98 9.06 -3.09
CA GLN A 93 -27.69 10.20 -2.49
C GLN A 93 -27.89 11.33 -3.50
N PHE A 94 -26.85 11.67 -4.28
CA PHE A 94 -26.95 12.67 -5.33
C PHE A 94 -28.01 12.29 -6.38
N HIS A 95 -28.05 11.01 -6.79
CA HIS A 95 -29.05 10.52 -7.73
C HIS A 95 -30.48 10.61 -7.16
N LYS A 96 -30.67 10.29 -5.87
CA LYS A 96 -31.96 10.46 -5.18
C LYS A 96 -32.39 11.92 -5.16
N VAL A 97 -31.51 12.83 -4.73
CA VAL A 97 -31.81 14.28 -4.69
C VAL A 97 -32.18 14.80 -6.08
N ARG A 98 -31.42 14.44 -7.12
CA ARG A 98 -31.73 14.81 -8.51
C ARG A 98 -33.11 14.33 -8.96
N LYS A 99 -33.51 13.12 -8.55
CA LYS A 99 -34.84 12.56 -8.87
C LYS A 99 -35.96 13.36 -8.20
N TYR A 100 -35.78 13.76 -6.94
CA TYR A 100 -36.75 14.59 -6.21
C TYR A 100 -36.81 16.05 -6.67
N SER A 101 -35.72 16.60 -7.22
CA SER A 101 -35.70 17.97 -7.76
C SER A 101 -36.30 18.10 -9.17
N LEU A 102 -36.56 16.98 -9.84
CA LEU A 102 -37.12 16.91 -11.20
C LEU A 102 -38.57 16.39 -11.22
N SER A 103 -39.14 16.11 -10.05
CA SER A 103 -40.52 15.66 -9.83
C SER A 103 -41.32 16.74 -9.13
#